data_AF-A0A6M1YNQ3-F1
#
_entry.id   AF-A0A6M1YNQ3-F1
#
_cell.length_a   1.000
_cell.length_b   1.000
_cell.length_c   1.000
_cell.angle_alpha   90.00
_cell.angle_beta   90.00
_cell.angle_gamma   90.00
#
_symmetry.space_group_name_H-M   'P 1'
#
loop_
_entity.id
_entity.type
_entity.pdbx_description
1 polymer ?
#
loop_
_entity_poly.entity_id
_entity_poly.type
_entity_poly.pdbx_seq_one_letter_code
_entity_poly.pdbx_strand_id
1 'polypeptide(L)'
;RIKTIIDPSKIDIIISNHTEMDHSGSIPAIMKYCPNAEIVCSPMGEKGLKKHFDTTSWKFRVVNTGDKINIGKRDLSFILMQMVHWPDSMATYCLQEKLLMPNDIFGQHMASYERFVDEDRFDVVMEEAKKYFANILLPYSRQSQDAVSQIEKLDLDMIAPSHGLIWRGDDVKKILKAYDKWDSNICENKAVIVYDTMWGSTKEMAMSIYKAFEAKNINVEIKCLKKTHISDIMTDVLDAKYICVGSPTLNNTMMPTVASFLYYLKGLRPQNRIAIAFGSYGWGGQSLNEIEKVFEFLKYQTLDTIKFEYIPRKDDLEKMTKDLKNKLG
;
A
#
# COMPACT_ATOMS: atom_id res chain seq x y z
N ARG A 1 13.89 22.61 -15.09
CA ARG A 1 13.20 21.78 -16.11
C ARG A 1 12.04 22.53 -16.74
N ILE A 2 11.02 23.01 -16.02
CA ILE A 2 9.91 23.79 -16.64
C ILE A 2 10.40 24.96 -17.52
N LYS A 3 11.32 25.78 -17.00
CA LYS A 3 11.95 26.90 -17.73
C LYS A 3 12.62 26.54 -19.07
N THR A 4 12.96 25.26 -19.29
CA THR A 4 13.58 24.81 -20.55
C THR A 4 12.53 24.50 -21.63
N ILE A 5 11.25 24.44 -21.26
CA ILE A 5 10.13 24.15 -22.17
C ILE A 5 9.29 25.41 -22.41
N ILE A 6 9.02 26.19 -21.36
CA ILE A 6 8.22 27.41 -21.42
C ILE A 6 8.74 28.45 -20.42
N ASP A 7 8.60 29.72 -20.76
CA ASP A 7 8.70 30.80 -19.77
C ASP A 7 7.60 30.59 -18.71
N PRO A 8 7.94 30.37 -17.43
CA PRO A 8 6.95 30.10 -16.40
C PRO A 8 5.91 31.20 -16.22
N SER A 9 6.22 32.45 -16.59
CA SER A 9 5.24 33.54 -16.53
C SER A 9 4.06 33.36 -17.49
N LYS A 10 4.20 32.48 -18.49
CA LYS A 10 3.17 32.11 -19.46
C LYS A 10 2.32 30.91 -19.04
N ILE A 11 2.52 30.40 -17.81
CA ILE A 11 1.68 29.32 -17.27
C ILE A 11 0.37 29.95 -16.77
N ASP A 12 -0.74 29.59 -17.40
CA ASP A 12 -2.07 30.09 -17.05
C ASP A 12 -2.76 29.26 -15.97
N ILE A 13 -2.46 27.95 -15.89
CA ILE A 13 -3.13 26.99 -15.00
C ILE A 13 -2.10 26.08 -14.32
N ILE A 14 -2.28 25.88 -13.02
CA ILE A 14 -1.60 24.84 -12.22
C ILE A 14 -2.67 23.91 -11.68
N ILE A 15 -2.55 22.61 -11.95
CA ILE A 15 -3.48 21.61 -11.43
C ILE A 15 -2.84 20.91 -10.24
N SER A 16 -3.45 21.04 -9.06
CA SER A 16 -3.04 20.36 -7.84
C SER A 16 -4.01 19.20 -7.58
N ASN A 17 -3.67 18.04 -8.12
CA ASN A 17 -4.42 16.80 -7.91
C ASN A 17 -4.43 16.34 -6.44
N HIS A 18 -3.37 16.68 -5.71
CA HIS A 18 -3.18 16.30 -4.33
C HIS A 18 -2.29 17.31 -3.59
N THR A 19 -2.54 17.50 -2.30
CA THR A 19 -1.99 18.55 -1.44
C THR A 19 -0.92 18.06 -0.48
N GLU A 20 -0.55 16.78 -0.49
CA GLU A 20 0.62 16.31 0.27
C GLU A 20 1.92 17.01 -0.20
N MET A 21 2.91 17.11 0.69
CA MET A 21 4.04 18.03 0.52
C MET A 21 5.06 17.60 -0.52
N ASP A 22 5.14 16.31 -0.82
CA ASP A 22 5.93 15.75 -1.92
C ASP A 22 5.39 16.18 -3.29
N HIS A 23 4.09 16.50 -3.41
CA HIS A 23 3.47 17.00 -4.64
C HIS A 23 3.35 18.52 -4.66
N SER A 24 2.82 19.09 -3.58
CA SER A 24 2.38 20.49 -3.52
C SER A 24 3.41 21.43 -2.89
N GLY A 25 4.45 20.89 -2.25
CA GLY A 25 5.45 21.68 -1.51
C GLY A 25 6.19 22.73 -2.34
N SER A 26 6.21 22.56 -3.67
CA SER A 26 6.82 23.52 -4.58
C SER A 26 5.86 24.59 -5.13
N ILE A 27 4.54 24.46 -4.91
CA ILE A 27 3.54 25.41 -5.43
C ILE A 27 3.85 26.86 -5.01
N PRO A 28 4.17 27.19 -3.75
CA PRO A 28 4.51 28.57 -3.38
C PRO A 28 5.70 29.15 -4.14
N ALA A 29 6.69 28.32 -4.48
CA ALA A 29 7.84 28.75 -5.25
C ALA A 29 7.48 28.97 -6.72
N ILE A 30 6.62 28.11 -7.29
CA ILE A 30 6.14 28.23 -8.68
C ILE A 30 5.26 29.49 -8.82
N MET A 31 4.34 29.73 -7.89
CA MET A 31 3.43 30.89 -7.92
C MET A 31 4.14 32.25 -7.91
N LYS A 32 5.39 32.32 -7.43
CA LYS A 32 6.22 33.54 -7.56
C LYS A 32 6.58 33.87 -9.02
N TYR A 33 6.66 32.86 -9.88
CA TYR A 33 6.98 33.03 -11.31
C TYR A 33 5.75 33.14 -12.19
N CYS A 34 4.61 32.58 -11.77
CA CYS A 34 3.33 32.63 -12.49
C CYS A 34 2.21 33.21 -11.60
N PRO A 35 2.33 34.48 -11.15
CA PRO A 35 1.40 35.07 -10.18
C PRO A 35 -0.04 35.19 -10.69
N ASN A 36 -0.24 35.10 -12.01
CA ASN A 36 -1.55 35.16 -12.63
C ASN A 36 -2.21 33.80 -12.84
N ALA A 37 -1.47 32.69 -12.61
CA ALA A 37 -1.98 31.35 -12.82
C ALA A 37 -3.14 31.03 -11.88
N GLU A 38 -4.12 30.29 -12.40
CA GLU A 38 -5.22 29.73 -11.62
C GLU A 38 -4.83 28.34 -11.10
N ILE A 39 -5.05 28.09 -9.80
CA ILE A 39 -4.83 26.78 -9.19
C ILE A 39 -6.13 25.99 -9.25
N VAL A 40 -6.15 24.94 -10.07
CA VAL A 40 -7.26 24.01 -10.20
C VAL A 40 -7.09 22.86 -9.21
N CYS A 41 -8.08 22.63 -8.36
CA CYS A 41 -8.02 21.57 -7.34
C CYS A 41 -9.43 21.11 -6.93
N SER A 42 -9.49 20.02 -6.16
CA SER A 42 -10.74 19.56 -5.56
C SER A 42 -11.20 20.51 -4.43
N PRO A 43 -12.47 20.43 -3.97
CA PRO A 43 -12.94 21.24 -2.85
C PRO A 43 -12.10 21.05 -1.57
N MET A 44 -11.66 19.81 -1.30
CA MET A 44 -10.79 19.51 -0.17
C MET A 44 -9.33 19.93 -0.45
N GLY A 45 -8.91 19.95 -1.71
CA GLY A 45 -7.61 20.46 -2.13
C GLY A 45 -7.45 21.94 -1.85
N GLU A 46 -8.44 22.78 -2.19
CA GLU A 46 -8.40 24.21 -1.86
C GLU A 46 -8.28 24.42 -0.34
N LYS A 47 -9.08 23.67 0.44
CA LYS A 47 -9.04 23.72 1.90
C LYS A 47 -7.68 23.28 2.46
N GLY A 48 -7.06 22.25 1.87
CA GLY A 48 -5.74 21.75 2.24
C GLY A 48 -4.64 22.78 1.96
N LEU A 49 -4.60 23.31 0.73
CA LEU A 49 -3.60 24.31 0.31
C LEU A 49 -3.67 25.57 1.17
N LYS A 50 -4.88 26.07 1.47
CA LYS A 50 -5.09 27.23 2.35
C LYS A 50 -4.60 27.01 3.78
N LYS A 51 -4.51 25.76 4.24
CA LYS A 51 -3.97 25.41 5.56
C LYS A 51 -2.46 25.24 5.55
N HIS A 52 -1.89 24.75 4.45
CA HIS A 52 -0.45 24.52 4.34
C HIS A 52 0.34 25.79 4.01
N PHE A 53 -0.26 26.72 3.27
CA PHE A 53 0.46 27.84 2.68
C PHE A 53 -0.28 29.17 2.89
N ASP A 54 0.46 30.28 2.81
CA ASP A 54 -0.14 31.59 2.57
C ASP A 54 -0.58 31.67 1.11
N THR A 55 -1.89 31.64 0.91
CA THR A 55 -2.54 31.59 -0.40
C THR A 55 -3.34 32.86 -0.69
N THR A 56 -3.11 33.94 0.06
CA THR A 56 -3.87 35.20 -0.04
C THR A 56 -3.86 35.80 -1.44
N SER A 57 -2.77 35.60 -2.19
CA SER A 57 -2.62 36.09 -3.57
C SER A 57 -3.00 35.07 -4.65
N TRP A 58 -3.40 33.85 -4.28
CA TRP A 58 -3.66 32.78 -5.23
C TRP A 58 -5.11 32.81 -5.71
N LYS A 59 -5.32 32.48 -6.98
CA LYS A 59 -6.65 32.31 -7.57
C LYS A 59 -6.95 30.82 -7.62
N PHE A 60 -8.08 30.39 -7.06
CA PHE A 60 -8.48 28.99 -7.05
C PHE A 60 -9.65 28.73 -7.98
N ARG A 61 -9.59 27.60 -8.66
CA ARG A 61 -10.72 26.99 -9.37
C ARG A 61 -11.01 25.62 -8.79
N VAL A 62 -12.11 25.54 -8.06
CA VAL A 62 -12.58 24.28 -7.52
C VAL A 62 -13.31 23.51 -8.61
N VAL A 63 -12.96 22.23 -8.78
CA VAL A 63 -13.57 21.32 -9.75
C VAL A 63 -14.16 20.09 -9.06
N ASN A 64 -15.24 19.56 -9.64
CA ASN A 64 -15.90 18.32 -9.26
C ASN A 64 -15.71 17.25 -10.33
N THR A 65 -16.08 16.00 -10.01
CA THR A 65 -16.07 14.91 -10.98
C THR A 65 -16.93 15.28 -12.20
N GLY A 66 -16.35 15.16 -13.38
CA GLY A 66 -17.01 15.45 -14.66
C GLY A 66 -16.90 16.89 -15.13
N ASP A 67 -16.45 17.82 -14.29
CA ASP A 67 -16.12 19.18 -14.73
C ASP A 67 -15.02 19.15 -15.79
N LYS A 68 -15.06 20.12 -16.71
CA LYS A 68 -14.12 20.22 -17.83
C LYS A 68 -13.45 21.57 -17.90
N ILE A 69 -12.18 21.57 -18.30
CA ILE A 69 -11.42 22.76 -18.65
C ILE A 69 -10.81 22.55 -20.03
N ASN A 70 -11.17 23.41 -20.98
CA ASN A 70 -10.51 23.47 -22.27
C ASN A 70 -9.25 24.33 -22.16
N ILE A 71 -8.11 23.80 -22.59
CA ILE A 71 -6.80 24.47 -22.62
C ILE A 71 -6.33 24.73 -24.06
N GLY A 72 -7.29 24.99 -24.96
CA GLY A 72 -7.08 25.19 -26.40
C GLY A 72 -7.41 23.92 -27.19
N LYS A 73 -6.39 23.17 -27.62
CA LYS A 73 -6.58 21.95 -28.42
C LYS A 73 -6.99 20.71 -27.61
N ARG A 74 -6.99 20.82 -26.28
CA ARG A 74 -7.20 19.71 -25.35
C ARG A 74 -8.24 20.08 -24.31
N ASP A 75 -9.02 19.08 -23.93
CA ASP A 75 -9.96 19.14 -22.83
C ASP A 75 -9.45 18.27 -21.69
N LEU A 76 -9.45 18.86 -20.51
CA LEU A 76 -9.17 18.19 -19.26
C LEU A 76 -10.48 17.94 -18.53
N SER A 77 -10.69 16.73 -18.05
CA SER A 77 -11.79 16.40 -17.13
C SER A 77 -11.26 15.86 -15.82
N PHE A 78 -12.02 16.06 -14.75
CA PHE A 78 -11.58 15.72 -13.39
C PHE A 78 -12.39 14.57 -12.80
N ILE A 79 -11.74 13.77 -11.96
CA ILE A 79 -12.36 12.68 -11.20
C ILE A 79 -11.92 12.81 -9.75
N LEU A 80 -12.84 13.12 -8.84
CA LEU A 80 -12.54 13.14 -7.42
C LEU A 80 -12.43 11.70 -6.89
N MET A 81 -11.35 11.42 -6.17
CA MET A 81 -11.00 10.10 -5.63
C MET A 81 -10.75 10.23 -4.12
N GLN A 82 -11.76 10.69 -3.39
CA GLN A 82 -11.62 10.98 -1.96
C GLN A 82 -11.17 9.75 -1.18
N MET A 83 -10.18 9.94 -0.31
CA MET A 83 -9.52 8.88 0.46
C MET A 83 -8.69 7.91 -0.40
N VAL A 84 -8.22 8.36 -1.56
CA VAL A 84 -7.25 7.62 -2.41
C VAL A 84 -5.97 8.45 -2.59
N HIS A 85 -5.15 8.66 -1.56
CA HIS A 85 -5.32 8.22 -0.17
C HIS A 85 -5.74 9.33 0.80
N TRP A 86 -5.90 10.57 0.36
CA TRP A 86 -6.33 11.70 1.19
C TRP A 86 -7.72 12.25 0.75
N PRO A 87 -8.38 13.05 1.61
CA PRO A 87 -9.69 13.62 1.29
C PRO A 87 -9.74 14.51 0.03
N ASP A 88 -8.60 15.03 -0.41
CA ASP A 88 -8.46 15.95 -1.54
C ASP A 88 -8.11 15.30 -2.87
N SER A 89 -7.69 14.05 -2.85
CA SER A 89 -7.18 13.34 -4.03
C SER A 89 -8.16 13.41 -5.20
N MET A 90 -7.65 13.79 -6.36
CA MET A 90 -8.36 13.79 -7.64
C MET A 90 -7.42 13.40 -8.78
N ALA A 91 -7.99 12.88 -9.86
CA ALA A 91 -7.29 12.63 -11.12
C ALA A 91 -7.68 13.67 -12.17
N THR A 92 -6.73 13.94 -13.06
CA THR A 92 -6.97 14.73 -14.27
C THR A 92 -6.85 13.81 -15.48
N TYR A 93 -7.85 13.83 -16.35
CA TYR A 93 -7.86 13.05 -17.59
C TYR A 93 -7.86 13.99 -18.80
N CYS A 94 -6.94 13.77 -19.74
CA CYS A 94 -6.87 14.51 -20.99
C CYS A 94 -7.47 13.67 -22.12
N LEU A 95 -8.63 14.11 -22.63
CA LEU A 95 -9.47 13.31 -23.54
C LEU A 95 -8.76 12.97 -24.85
N GLN A 96 -8.15 13.97 -25.49
CA GLN A 96 -7.53 13.84 -26.80
C GLN A 96 -6.26 12.98 -26.77
N GLU A 97 -5.59 12.93 -25.62
CA GLU A 97 -4.36 12.16 -25.43
C GLU A 97 -4.60 10.81 -24.77
N LYS A 98 -5.85 10.52 -24.37
CA LYS A 98 -6.21 9.31 -23.61
C LYS A 98 -5.30 9.08 -22.40
N LEU A 99 -4.92 10.19 -21.75
CA LEU A 99 -3.93 10.25 -20.70
C LEU A 99 -4.59 10.55 -19.36
N LEU A 100 -4.41 9.63 -18.41
CA LEU A 100 -4.75 9.85 -17.01
C LEU A 100 -3.53 10.33 -16.23
N MET A 101 -3.69 11.41 -15.47
CA MET A 101 -2.73 11.90 -14.48
C MET A 101 -3.38 11.79 -13.10
N PRO A 102 -3.27 10.63 -12.43
CA PRO A 102 -4.07 10.32 -11.26
C PRO A 102 -3.39 10.67 -9.93
N ASN A 103 -2.21 11.28 -9.99
CA ASN A 103 -1.33 11.48 -8.84
C ASN A 103 -0.92 10.12 -8.24
N ASP A 104 -1.21 9.82 -6.98
CA ASP A 104 -0.59 8.70 -6.25
C ASP A 104 -1.09 7.31 -6.64
N ILE A 105 -2.35 7.16 -7.05
CA ILE A 105 -2.85 5.85 -7.48
C ILE A 105 -2.13 5.41 -8.77
N PHE A 106 -1.80 4.13 -8.84
CA PHE A 106 -0.92 3.52 -9.85
C PHE A 106 0.55 3.99 -9.79
N GLY A 107 0.93 4.74 -8.76
CA GLY A 107 2.31 5.14 -8.52
C GLY A 107 3.18 4.00 -7.98
N GLN A 108 4.49 4.25 -7.99
CA GLN A 108 5.48 3.41 -7.34
C GLN A 108 6.68 4.26 -6.89
N HIS A 109 7.42 3.81 -5.87
CA HIS A 109 8.61 4.49 -5.39
C HIS A 109 9.89 3.97 -6.07
N MET A 110 10.01 4.21 -7.37
CA MET A 110 11.18 3.82 -8.16
C MET A 110 11.84 5.05 -8.79
N ALA A 111 13.12 5.26 -8.42
CA ALA A 111 13.97 6.19 -9.12
C ALA A 111 14.67 5.45 -10.28
N SER A 112 14.39 5.88 -11.51
CA SER A 112 14.95 5.30 -12.73
C SER A 112 15.44 6.41 -13.66
N TYR A 113 16.27 6.09 -14.66
CA TYR A 113 16.63 7.04 -15.74
C TYR A 113 15.49 7.12 -16.76
N GLU A 114 14.96 5.95 -17.12
CA GLU A 114 13.80 5.68 -17.94
C GLU A 114 12.56 6.41 -17.41
N ARG A 115 11.55 6.59 -18.27
CA ARG A 115 10.29 7.26 -17.89
C ARG A 115 9.06 6.40 -18.07
N PHE A 116 9.14 5.37 -18.89
CA PHE A 116 8.02 4.48 -19.17
C PHE A 116 8.32 3.07 -18.64
N VAL A 117 7.27 2.36 -18.23
CA VAL A 117 7.38 1.01 -17.66
C VAL A 117 8.00 0.01 -18.66
N ASP A 118 7.69 0.15 -19.94
CA ASP A 118 8.21 -0.71 -21.02
C ASP A 118 9.68 -0.46 -21.38
N GLU A 119 10.31 0.56 -20.79
CA GLU A 119 11.74 0.86 -20.94
C GLU A 119 12.59 0.24 -19.82
N ASP A 120 11.96 -0.28 -18.75
CA ASP A 120 12.63 -0.79 -17.55
C ASP A 120 12.19 -2.25 -17.25
N ARG A 121 12.70 -2.83 -16.17
CA ARG A 121 12.37 -4.17 -15.69
C ARG A 121 10.96 -4.22 -15.10
N PHE A 122 10.01 -4.67 -15.92
CA PHE A 122 8.61 -4.80 -15.56
C PHE A 122 8.36 -5.51 -14.21
N ASP A 123 9.13 -6.58 -13.91
CA ASP A 123 9.00 -7.33 -12.66
C ASP A 123 9.35 -6.49 -11.42
N VAL A 124 10.38 -5.64 -11.54
CA VAL A 124 10.79 -4.72 -10.48
C VAL A 124 9.76 -3.61 -10.29
N VAL A 125 9.29 -3.01 -11.40
CA VAL A 125 8.27 -1.96 -11.36
C VAL A 125 6.99 -2.45 -10.70
N MET A 126 6.53 -3.66 -11.07
CA MET A 126 5.32 -4.25 -10.50
C MET A 126 5.48 -4.58 -9.01
N GLU A 127 6.67 -5.00 -8.56
CA GLU A 127 6.93 -5.24 -7.14
C GLU A 127 6.91 -3.92 -6.34
N GLU A 128 7.49 -2.84 -6.86
CA GLU A 128 7.41 -1.52 -6.22
C GLU A 128 5.99 -0.94 -6.22
N ALA A 129 5.20 -1.18 -7.27
CA ALA A 129 3.78 -0.82 -7.29
C ALA A 129 2.97 -1.63 -6.27
N LYS A 130 3.25 -2.93 -6.15
CA LYS A 130 2.66 -3.81 -5.13
C LYS A 130 2.99 -3.33 -3.72
N LYS A 131 4.26 -2.98 -3.47
CA LYS A 131 4.74 -2.43 -2.20
C LYS A 131 4.09 -1.08 -1.88
N TYR A 132 3.99 -0.19 -2.85
CA TYR A 132 3.31 1.10 -2.71
C TYR A 132 1.85 0.90 -2.31
N PHE A 133 1.11 0.04 -3.03
CA PHE A 133 -0.27 -0.28 -2.69
C PHE A 133 -0.41 -0.85 -1.28
N ALA A 134 0.38 -1.87 -0.94
CA ALA A 134 0.30 -2.59 0.32
C ALA A 134 0.46 -1.69 1.56
N ASN A 135 1.28 -0.64 1.43
CA ASN A 135 1.67 0.21 2.55
C ASN A 135 0.90 1.54 2.65
N ILE A 136 0.15 1.91 1.60
CA ILE A 136 -0.52 3.22 1.52
C ILE A 136 -2.01 3.06 1.21
N LEU A 137 -2.35 2.28 0.18
CA LEU A 137 -3.71 2.21 -0.37
C LEU A 137 -4.55 1.09 0.20
N LEU A 138 -3.93 0.02 0.72
CA LEU A 138 -4.63 -1.13 1.31
C LEU A 138 -5.78 -0.78 2.29
N PRO A 139 -5.64 0.16 3.25
CA PRO A 139 -6.76 0.51 4.14
C PRO A 139 -7.92 1.23 3.44
N TYR A 140 -7.71 1.70 2.22
CA TYR A 140 -8.67 2.40 1.38
C TYR A 140 -9.11 1.57 0.17
N SER A 141 -8.91 0.24 0.20
CA SER A 141 -9.20 -0.68 -0.91
C SER A 141 -10.60 -0.48 -1.53
N ARG A 142 -11.61 -0.17 -0.71
CA ARG A 142 -12.97 0.08 -1.21
C ARG A 142 -13.05 1.37 -2.03
N GLN A 143 -12.45 2.46 -1.53
CA GLN A 143 -12.42 3.74 -2.21
C GLN A 143 -11.57 3.68 -3.48
N SER A 144 -10.46 2.95 -3.42
CA SER A 144 -9.63 2.65 -4.59
C SER A 144 -10.43 1.85 -5.63
N GLN A 145 -11.18 0.81 -5.23
CA GLN A 145 -12.05 0.05 -6.14
C GLN A 145 -13.10 0.94 -6.83
N ASP A 146 -13.74 1.83 -6.08
CA ASP A 146 -14.72 2.79 -6.63
C ASP A 146 -14.06 3.74 -7.64
N ALA A 147 -12.83 4.21 -7.36
CA ALA A 147 -12.05 5.06 -8.26
C ALA A 147 -11.62 4.31 -9.53
N VAL A 148 -11.07 3.10 -9.40
CA VAL A 148 -10.68 2.22 -10.51
C VAL A 148 -11.89 1.95 -11.41
N SER A 149 -13.05 1.65 -10.84
CA SER A 149 -14.30 1.42 -11.60
C SER A 149 -14.76 2.64 -12.41
N GLN A 150 -14.42 3.87 -11.99
CA GLN A 150 -14.68 5.07 -12.78
C GLN A 150 -13.63 5.26 -13.88
N ILE A 151 -12.37 4.98 -13.56
CA ILE A 151 -11.23 5.09 -14.47
C ILE A 151 -11.34 4.10 -15.64
N GLU A 152 -11.81 2.87 -15.38
CA GLU A 152 -12.02 1.85 -16.41
C GLU A 152 -13.08 2.21 -17.47
N LYS A 153 -13.92 3.22 -17.20
CA LYS A 153 -14.90 3.73 -18.17
C LYS A 153 -14.28 4.71 -19.17
N LEU A 154 -13.05 5.15 -18.92
CA LEU A 154 -12.31 6.04 -19.80
C LEU A 154 -11.61 5.26 -20.92
N ASP A 155 -11.39 5.93 -22.04
CA ASP A 155 -10.54 5.43 -23.12
C ASP A 155 -9.07 5.74 -22.78
N LEU A 156 -8.30 4.75 -22.32
CA LEU A 156 -6.96 4.96 -21.74
C LEU A 156 -5.86 4.33 -22.59
N ASP A 157 -4.93 5.16 -23.04
CA ASP A 157 -3.67 4.71 -23.63
C ASP A 157 -2.48 4.89 -22.67
N MET A 158 -2.62 5.78 -21.67
CA MET A 158 -1.53 6.13 -20.75
C MET A 158 -2.02 6.51 -19.35
N ILE A 159 -1.26 6.09 -18.33
CA ILE A 159 -1.40 6.52 -16.93
C ILE A 159 -0.05 7.07 -16.45
N ALA A 160 -0.02 8.37 -16.11
CA ALA A 160 1.16 9.07 -15.62
C ALA A 160 1.00 9.44 -14.13
N PRO A 161 1.39 8.55 -13.20
CA PRO A 161 1.30 8.81 -11.77
C PRO A 161 2.31 9.91 -11.33
N SER A 162 2.15 10.42 -10.10
CA SER A 162 3.07 11.38 -9.47
C SER A 162 4.42 10.78 -9.14
N HIS A 163 4.45 9.48 -8.82
CA HIS A 163 5.64 8.75 -8.41
C HIS A 163 6.00 7.66 -9.43
N GLY A 164 7.27 7.64 -9.83
CA GLY A 164 7.83 6.56 -10.63
C GLY A 164 7.70 6.72 -12.14
N LEU A 165 7.39 5.61 -12.80
CA LEU A 165 7.32 5.44 -14.25
C LEU A 165 5.88 5.51 -14.76
N ILE A 166 5.74 5.86 -16.03
CA ILE A 166 4.47 6.02 -16.73
C ILE A 166 4.05 4.68 -17.37
N TRP A 167 2.81 4.27 -17.14
CA TRP A 167 2.20 3.11 -17.78
C TRP A 167 1.65 3.51 -19.15
N ARG A 168 1.98 2.78 -20.22
CA ARG A 168 1.44 3.01 -21.57
C ARG A 168 1.11 1.71 -22.28
N GLY A 169 0.18 1.76 -23.23
CA GLY A 169 -0.19 0.60 -24.03
C GLY A 169 -0.69 -0.57 -23.18
N ASP A 170 -0.16 -1.77 -23.38
CA ASP A 170 -0.61 -2.97 -22.67
C ASP A 170 -0.33 -2.93 -21.16
N ASP A 171 0.63 -2.13 -20.70
CA ASP A 171 0.95 -2.01 -19.28
C ASP A 171 -0.15 -1.34 -18.47
N VAL A 172 -0.97 -0.49 -19.10
CA VAL A 172 -2.17 0.11 -18.49
C VAL A 172 -3.14 -0.97 -18.02
N LYS A 173 -3.40 -1.98 -18.86
CA LYS A 173 -4.30 -3.09 -18.52
C LYS A 173 -3.73 -3.96 -17.40
N LYS A 174 -2.40 -4.14 -17.38
CA LYS A 174 -1.73 -4.94 -16.35
C LYS A 174 -1.84 -4.29 -14.97
N ILE A 175 -1.61 -2.98 -14.87
CA ILE A 175 -1.71 -2.28 -13.58
C ILE A 175 -3.15 -2.17 -13.09
N LEU A 176 -4.13 -1.92 -13.97
CA LEU A 176 -5.55 -1.93 -13.62
C LEU A 176 -5.99 -3.29 -13.06
N LYS A 177 -5.61 -4.38 -13.74
CA LYS A 177 -5.89 -5.75 -13.27
C LYS A 177 -5.21 -6.07 -11.94
N ALA A 178 -4.00 -5.56 -11.71
CA ALA A 178 -3.31 -5.74 -10.44
C ALA A 178 -4.04 -5.03 -9.30
N TYR A 179 -4.47 -3.78 -9.52
CA TYR A 179 -5.28 -3.02 -8.57
C TYR A 179 -6.61 -3.70 -8.27
N ASP A 180 -7.34 -4.20 -9.27
CA ASP A 180 -8.60 -4.95 -9.05
C ASP A 180 -8.39 -6.15 -8.11
N LYS A 181 -7.29 -6.89 -8.31
CA LYS A 181 -6.91 -8.01 -7.43
C LYS A 181 -6.60 -7.53 -6.00
N TRP A 182 -5.81 -6.47 -5.87
CA TRP A 182 -5.36 -5.95 -4.58
C TRP A 182 -6.49 -5.30 -3.78
N ASP A 183 -7.30 -4.47 -4.41
CA ASP A 183 -8.49 -3.84 -3.83
C ASP A 183 -9.50 -4.89 -3.34
N SER A 184 -9.70 -5.93 -4.13
CA SER A 184 -10.57 -7.05 -3.77
C SER A 184 -9.99 -7.97 -2.67
N ASN A 185 -8.79 -7.67 -2.16
CA ASN A 185 -8.10 -8.48 -1.14
C ASN A 185 -8.00 -9.96 -1.55
N ILE A 186 -7.82 -10.24 -2.85
CA ILE A 186 -7.70 -11.61 -3.37
C ILE A 186 -6.36 -12.20 -2.94
N CYS A 187 -6.42 -13.23 -2.10
CA CYS A 187 -5.26 -13.94 -1.61
C CYS A 187 -4.79 -15.04 -2.58
N GLU A 188 -3.48 -15.23 -2.65
CA GLU A 188 -2.84 -16.40 -3.24
C GLU A 188 -2.69 -17.52 -2.20
N ASN A 189 -2.33 -18.73 -2.66
CA ASN A 189 -1.96 -19.84 -1.77
C ASN A 189 -0.57 -19.62 -1.16
N LYS A 190 -0.46 -18.58 -0.33
CA LYS A 190 0.76 -18.03 0.26
C LYS A 190 0.60 -17.82 1.76
N ALA A 191 1.66 -18.09 2.51
CA ALA A 191 1.77 -17.85 3.94
C ALA A 191 2.92 -16.86 4.24
N VAL A 192 2.70 -15.96 5.18
CA VAL A 192 3.74 -15.07 5.71
C VAL A 192 3.91 -15.34 7.20
N ILE A 193 5.09 -15.79 7.59
CA ILE A 193 5.45 -16.09 8.97
C ILE A 193 6.33 -14.96 9.48
N VAL A 194 5.77 -14.10 10.33
CA VAL A 194 6.45 -12.94 10.92
C VAL A 194 6.78 -13.23 12.37
N TYR A 195 8.02 -13.02 12.80
CA TYR A 195 8.37 -13.23 14.21
C TYR A 195 9.53 -12.37 14.70
N ASP A 196 9.62 -12.24 16.02
CA ASP A 196 10.86 -11.94 16.73
C ASP A 196 11.15 -13.01 17.80
N THR A 197 12.40 -13.12 18.24
CA THR A 197 12.85 -14.08 19.23
C THR A 197 14.05 -13.55 20.02
N MET A 198 14.12 -13.88 21.30
CA MET A 198 15.31 -13.61 22.15
C MET A 198 16.32 -14.75 22.08
N TRP A 199 15.84 -15.98 22.27
CA TRP A 199 16.67 -17.17 22.49
C TRP A 199 16.41 -18.31 21.50
N GLY A 200 15.76 -18.03 20.36
CA GLY A 200 15.63 -18.98 19.26
C GLY A 200 14.42 -19.91 19.32
N SER A 201 13.78 -20.15 20.46
CA SER A 201 12.60 -21.05 20.54
C SER A 201 11.50 -20.67 19.56
N THR A 202 11.08 -19.40 19.52
CA THR A 202 10.07 -18.91 18.56
C THR A 202 10.54 -19.06 17.11
N LYS A 203 11.84 -18.94 16.83
CA LYS A 203 12.39 -19.20 15.49
C LYS A 203 12.25 -20.67 15.09
N GLU A 204 12.58 -21.60 15.99
CA GLU A 204 12.41 -23.04 15.72
C GLU A 204 10.93 -23.41 15.48
N MET A 205 10.02 -22.75 16.21
CA MET A 205 8.58 -22.86 15.96
C MET A 205 8.21 -22.33 14.58
N ALA A 206 8.70 -21.15 14.19
CA ALA A 206 8.47 -20.57 12.86
C ALA A 206 8.94 -21.51 11.73
N MET A 207 10.11 -22.13 11.88
CA MET A 207 10.64 -23.11 10.91
C MET A 207 9.79 -24.37 10.80
N SER A 208 9.15 -24.78 11.90
CA SER A 208 8.29 -25.97 11.91
C SER A 208 6.90 -25.67 11.34
N ILE A 209 6.38 -24.47 11.58
CA ILE A 209 5.19 -23.94 10.90
C ILE A 209 5.44 -23.86 9.37
N TYR A 210 6.62 -23.37 8.95
CA TYR A 210 7.04 -23.37 7.55
C TYR A 210 6.97 -24.78 6.94
N LYS A 211 7.53 -25.79 7.59
CA LYS A 211 7.49 -27.19 7.11
C LYS A 211 6.05 -27.71 6.94
N ALA A 212 5.12 -27.28 7.79
CA ALA A 212 3.72 -27.67 7.67
C ALA A 212 3.07 -27.10 6.40
N PHE A 213 3.37 -25.84 6.07
CA PHE A 213 2.93 -25.18 4.83
C PHE A 213 3.61 -25.77 3.59
N GLU A 214 4.92 -25.99 3.65
CA GLU A 214 5.69 -26.61 2.56
C GLU A 214 5.14 -28.00 2.21
N ALA A 215 4.81 -28.82 3.22
CA ALA A 215 4.21 -30.14 3.02
C ALA A 215 2.80 -30.11 2.40
N LYS A 216 2.22 -28.91 2.20
CA LYS A 216 0.95 -28.63 1.54
C LYS A 216 1.12 -27.83 0.24
N ASN A 217 2.36 -27.64 -0.24
CA ASN A 217 2.68 -26.83 -1.42
C ASN A 217 2.13 -25.39 -1.31
N ILE A 218 2.19 -24.80 -0.12
CA ILE A 218 1.85 -23.39 0.13
C ILE A 218 3.15 -22.60 0.09
N ASN A 219 3.22 -21.54 -0.73
CA ASN A 219 4.40 -20.68 -0.80
C ASN A 219 4.58 -19.94 0.53
N VAL A 220 5.82 -19.85 1.06
CA VAL A 220 6.04 -19.28 2.39
C VAL A 220 7.14 -18.23 2.39
N GLU A 221 6.83 -17.09 3.00
CA GLU A 221 7.78 -16.04 3.32
C GLU A 221 8.02 -16.00 4.83
N ILE A 222 9.26 -16.26 5.26
CA ILE A 222 9.65 -16.17 6.68
C ILE A 222 10.34 -14.84 6.93
N LYS A 223 9.77 -14.00 7.78
CA LYS A 223 10.25 -12.65 8.05
C LYS A 223 10.61 -12.49 9.53
N CYS A 224 11.90 -12.26 9.79
CA CYS A 224 12.37 -11.91 11.12
C CYS A 224 12.37 -10.39 11.27
N LEU A 225 11.61 -9.86 12.23
CA LEU A 225 11.44 -8.41 12.44
C LEU A 225 12.73 -7.67 12.81
N LYS A 226 13.77 -8.40 13.23
CA LYS A 226 15.13 -7.84 13.43
C LYS A 226 15.90 -7.60 12.15
N LYS A 227 15.47 -8.17 11.02
CA LYS A 227 16.19 -8.18 9.75
C LYS A 227 15.40 -7.62 8.57
N THR A 228 14.08 -7.57 8.70
CA THR A 228 13.18 -7.17 7.61
C THR A 228 12.33 -6.00 8.08
N HIS A 229 12.29 -4.93 7.30
CA HIS A 229 11.47 -3.77 7.61
C HIS A 229 9.98 -4.12 7.44
N ILE A 230 9.12 -3.53 8.27
CA ILE A 230 7.68 -3.83 8.29
C ILE A 230 7.00 -3.58 6.93
N SER A 231 7.49 -2.63 6.14
CA SER A 231 6.91 -2.34 4.83
C SER A 231 7.15 -3.42 3.77
N ASP A 232 8.31 -4.09 3.82
CA ASP A 232 8.59 -5.23 2.94
C ASP A 232 7.73 -6.44 3.35
N ILE A 233 7.52 -6.62 4.65
CA ILE A 233 6.61 -7.65 5.17
C ILE A 233 5.18 -7.39 4.69
N MET A 234 4.73 -6.13 4.68
CA MET A 234 3.40 -5.77 4.21
C MET A 234 3.18 -6.04 2.73
N THR A 235 4.22 -5.86 1.89
CA THR A 235 4.17 -6.27 0.47
C THR A 235 3.83 -7.76 0.34
N ASP A 236 4.45 -8.60 1.16
CA ASP A 236 4.17 -10.03 1.16
C ASP A 236 2.80 -10.38 1.73
N VAL A 237 2.35 -9.63 2.74
CA VAL A 237 1.02 -9.79 3.36
C VAL A 237 -0.12 -9.44 2.40
N LEU A 238 0.11 -8.57 1.42
CA LEU A 238 -0.93 -8.07 0.50
C LEU A 238 -1.70 -9.20 -0.19
N ASP A 239 -1.03 -10.27 -0.59
CA ASP A 239 -1.61 -11.42 -1.27
C ASP A 239 -1.48 -12.73 -0.49
N ALA A 240 -1.07 -12.68 0.78
CA ALA A 240 -0.98 -13.86 1.62
C ALA A 240 -2.36 -14.30 2.12
N LYS A 241 -2.70 -15.59 1.98
CA LYS A 241 -3.87 -16.19 2.61
C LYS A 241 -3.65 -16.45 4.10
N TYR A 242 -2.44 -16.87 4.47
CA TYR A 242 -2.08 -17.20 5.85
C TYR A 242 -1.12 -16.18 6.44
N ILE A 243 -1.39 -15.70 7.65
CA ILE A 243 -0.51 -14.80 8.40
C ILE A 243 -0.21 -15.44 9.76
N CYS A 244 1.05 -15.77 10.01
CA CYS A 244 1.48 -16.32 11.28
C CYS A 244 2.32 -15.28 12.01
N VAL A 245 1.98 -14.95 13.26
CA VAL A 245 2.72 -13.96 14.05
C VAL A 245 3.27 -14.58 15.32
N GLY A 246 4.60 -14.47 15.45
CA GLY A 246 5.41 -15.12 16.46
C GLY A 246 6.01 -14.14 17.47
N SER A 247 5.78 -14.33 18.76
CA SER A 247 6.49 -13.59 19.80
C SER A 247 6.75 -14.46 21.03
N PRO A 248 7.95 -14.42 21.64
CA PRO A 248 8.08 -14.84 23.02
C PRO A 248 7.34 -13.89 23.96
N THR A 249 7.05 -14.33 25.18
CA THR A 249 6.62 -13.40 26.26
C THR A 249 7.83 -12.65 26.82
N LEU A 250 7.74 -11.31 26.83
CA LEU A 250 8.71 -10.39 27.42
C LEU A 250 7.96 -9.44 28.36
N ASN A 251 8.30 -9.44 29.65
CA ASN A 251 7.69 -8.55 30.66
C ASN A 251 6.14 -8.59 30.68
N ASN A 252 5.55 -9.78 30.61
CA ASN A 252 4.10 -10.04 30.54
C ASN A 252 3.39 -9.51 29.27
N THR A 253 4.14 -9.18 28.21
CA THR A 253 3.60 -8.74 26.91
C THR A 253 4.41 -9.38 25.77
N MET A 254 4.13 -9.02 24.51
CA MET A 254 4.90 -9.42 23.33
C MET A 254 6.18 -8.59 23.16
N MET A 255 7.05 -8.97 22.22
CA MET A 255 8.22 -8.18 21.88
C MET A 255 7.84 -6.83 21.23
N PRO A 256 8.57 -5.73 21.52
CA PRO A 256 8.25 -4.40 20.98
C PRO A 256 8.19 -4.32 19.46
N THR A 257 9.06 -5.06 18.77
CA THR A 257 9.08 -5.17 17.30
C THR A 257 7.81 -5.83 16.77
N VAL A 258 7.32 -6.88 17.44
CA VAL A 258 6.05 -7.56 17.10
C VAL A 258 4.87 -6.63 17.36
N ALA A 259 4.88 -5.89 18.48
CA ALA A 259 3.85 -4.90 18.79
C ALA A 259 3.79 -3.80 17.73
N SER A 260 4.96 -3.28 17.31
CA SER A 260 5.07 -2.26 16.24
C SER A 260 4.53 -2.79 14.90
N PHE A 261 4.92 -4.01 14.51
CA PHE A 261 4.40 -4.64 13.30
C PHE A 261 2.88 -4.83 13.34
N LEU A 262 2.34 -5.36 14.44
CA LEU A 262 0.90 -5.57 14.58
C LEU A 262 0.12 -4.25 14.60
N TYR A 263 0.69 -3.19 15.18
CA TYR A 263 0.07 -1.87 15.15
C TYR A 263 0.01 -1.30 13.72
N TYR A 264 1.07 -1.50 12.94
CA TYR A 264 1.10 -1.11 11.53
C TYR A 264 0.12 -1.93 10.67
N LEU A 265 0.13 -3.26 10.82
CA LEU A 265 -0.82 -4.18 10.18
C LEU A 265 -2.27 -3.80 10.48
N LYS A 266 -2.56 -3.45 11.74
CA LYS A 266 -3.88 -3.01 12.19
C LYS A 266 -4.34 -1.72 11.49
N GLY A 267 -3.41 -0.80 11.21
CA GLY A 267 -3.69 0.43 10.47
C GLY A 267 -4.05 0.16 9.01
N LEU A 268 -3.35 -0.79 8.38
CA LEU A 268 -3.51 -1.13 6.95
C LEU A 268 -4.68 -2.08 6.65
N ARG A 269 -5.16 -2.82 7.65
CA ARG A 269 -6.40 -3.62 7.59
C ARG A 269 -6.52 -4.59 6.40
N PRO A 270 -5.52 -5.45 6.11
CA PRO A 270 -5.73 -6.53 5.13
C PRO A 270 -6.90 -7.40 5.57
N GLN A 271 -7.71 -7.89 4.62
CA GLN A 271 -8.95 -8.64 4.90
C GLN A 271 -8.84 -10.11 4.46
N ASN A 272 -9.82 -10.96 4.77
CA ASN A 272 -9.90 -12.32 4.22
C ASN A 272 -8.65 -13.20 4.50
N ARG A 273 -8.07 -13.07 5.71
CA ARG A 273 -6.87 -13.81 6.12
C ARG A 273 -7.21 -14.93 7.11
N ILE A 274 -6.39 -15.97 7.09
CA ILE A 274 -6.33 -17.02 8.13
C ILE A 274 -5.09 -16.76 8.98
N ALA A 275 -5.25 -16.69 10.30
CA ALA A 275 -4.20 -16.25 11.20
C ALA A 275 -3.80 -17.32 12.23
N ILE A 276 -2.52 -17.31 12.62
CA ILE A 276 -1.95 -18.21 13.64
C ILE A 276 -1.07 -17.39 14.57
N ALA A 277 -1.39 -17.37 15.87
CA ALA A 277 -0.50 -16.82 16.88
C ALA A 277 0.42 -17.93 17.40
N PHE A 278 1.70 -17.65 17.56
CA PHE A 278 2.63 -18.63 18.10
C PHE A 278 3.75 -18.02 18.94
N GLY A 279 4.34 -18.81 19.83
CA GLY A 279 5.51 -18.35 20.57
C GLY A 279 5.89 -19.20 21.79
N SER A 280 7.09 -18.95 22.32
CA SER A 280 7.53 -19.56 23.57
C SER A 280 7.38 -18.61 24.76
N TYR A 281 7.29 -19.16 25.97
CA TYR A 281 7.23 -18.36 27.20
C TYR A 281 8.00 -19.05 28.33
N GLY A 282 8.48 -18.29 29.31
CA GLY A 282 9.04 -18.87 30.54
C GLY A 282 7.95 -19.15 31.58
N TRP A 283 7.08 -18.17 31.80
CA TRP A 283 5.87 -18.25 32.65
C TRP A 283 4.82 -17.24 32.12
N GLY A 284 3.57 -17.35 32.58
CA GLY A 284 2.50 -16.37 32.28
C GLY A 284 1.88 -16.41 30.87
N GLY A 285 2.68 -16.59 29.80
CA GLY A 285 2.21 -16.86 28.43
C GLY A 285 1.33 -15.79 27.76
N GLN A 286 1.32 -14.55 28.26
CA GLN A 286 0.31 -13.54 27.92
C GLN A 286 0.47 -12.91 26.52
N SER A 287 1.66 -12.98 25.91
CA SER A 287 1.97 -12.35 24.62
C SER A 287 0.99 -12.75 23.51
N LEU A 288 0.61 -14.02 23.45
CA LEU A 288 -0.23 -14.54 22.37
C LEU A 288 -1.66 -14.00 22.42
N ASN A 289 -2.21 -13.79 23.62
CA ASN A 289 -3.53 -13.18 23.79
C ASN A 289 -3.58 -11.76 23.21
N GLU A 290 -2.47 -11.01 23.27
CA GLU A 290 -2.41 -9.68 22.68
C GLU A 290 -2.34 -9.73 21.14
N ILE A 291 -1.66 -10.72 20.57
CA ILE A 291 -1.65 -10.97 19.12
C ILE A 291 -3.07 -11.35 18.64
N GLU A 292 -3.74 -12.26 19.35
CA GLU A 292 -5.09 -12.70 19.03
C GLU A 292 -6.10 -11.55 19.04
N LYS A 293 -5.99 -10.60 19.96
CA LYS A 293 -6.83 -9.37 19.97
C LYS A 293 -6.68 -8.55 18.69
N VAL A 294 -5.50 -8.54 18.08
CA VAL A 294 -5.30 -7.85 16.79
C VAL A 294 -5.95 -8.63 15.66
N PHE A 295 -5.85 -9.98 15.67
CA PHE A 295 -6.54 -10.83 14.71
C PHE A 295 -8.07 -10.71 14.81
N GLU A 296 -8.60 -10.64 16.03
CA GLU A 296 -10.03 -10.41 16.29
C GLU A 296 -10.48 -9.04 15.75
N PHE A 297 -9.72 -7.98 16.03
CA PHE A 297 -10.01 -6.65 15.48
C PHE A 297 -10.03 -6.65 13.94
N LEU A 298 -9.10 -7.37 13.32
CA LEU A 298 -9.01 -7.54 11.86
C LEU A 298 -10.02 -8.56 11.30
N LYS A 299 -10.80 -9.22 12.17
CA LYS A 299 -11.80 -10.24 11.84
C LYS A 299 -11.21 -11.42 11.06
N TYR A 300 -10.00 -11.83 11.41
CA TYR A 300 -9.35 -12.99 10.79
C TYR A 300 -9.97 -14.29 11.28
N GLN A 301 -10.02 -15.28 10.38
CA GLN A 301 -10.24 -16.65 10.79
C GLN A 301 -8.98 -17.12 11.53
N THR A 302 -9.08 -17.41 12.82
CA THR A 302 -7.93 -17.88 13.60
C THR A 302 -7.89 -19.40 13.66
N LEU A 303 -6.71 -19.98 13.43
CA LEU A 303 -6.42 -21.36 13.82
C LEU A 303 -5.88 -21.39 15.25
N ASP A 304 -5.79 -22.59 15.82
CA ASP A 304 -5.33 -22.78 17.19
C ASP A 304 -3.96 -22.16 17.44
N THR A 305 -3.89 -21.40 18.53
CA THR A 305 -2.65 -20.78 19.01
C THR A 305 -1.65 -21.82 19.49
N ILE A 306 -0.40 -21.66 19.06
CA ILE A 306 0.67 -22.61 19.29
C ILE A 306 1.63 -22.04 20.34
N LYS A 307 1.72 -22.67 21.50
CA LYS A 307 2.60 -22.21 22.59
C LYS A 307 3.43 -23.32 23.19
N PHE A 308 4.67 -22.99 23.54
CA PHE A 308 5.57 -23.88 24.28
C PHE A 308 6.22 -23.17 25.46
N GLU A 309 6.35 -23.87 26.57
CA GLU A 309 7.13 -23.42 27.71
C GLU A 309 8.62 -23.66 27.42
N TYR A 310 9.43 -22.61 27.57
CA TYR A 310 10.87 -22.58 27.28
C TYR A 310 11.26 -23.04 25.87
N ILE A 311 11.85 -24.24 25.76
CA ILE A 311 12.49 -24.76 24.55
C ILE A 311 11.65 -25.95 24.07
N PRO A 312 10.96 -25.86 22.92
CA PRO A 312 10.21 -26.99 22.38
C PRO A 312 11.17 -28.11 22.01
N ARG A 313 10.85 -29.35 22.40
CA ARG A 313 11.67 -30.51 22.04
C ARG A 313 11.38 -30.92 20.60
N LYS A 314 12.22 -31.80 20.06
CA LYS A 314 12.07 -32.32 18.69
C LYS A 314 10.68 -32.93 18.46
N ASP A 315 10.23 -33.80 19.37
CA ASP A 315 8.93 -34.47 19.27
C ASP A 315 7.76 -33.47 19.32
N ASP A 316 7.90 -32.40 20.12
CA ASP A 316 6.91 -31.31 20.20
C ASP A 316 6.78 -30.58 18.86
N LEU A 317 7.91 -30.25 18.23
CA LEU A 317 7.95 -29.57 16.94
C LEU A 317 7.41 -30.45 15.80
N GLU A 318 7.73 -31.75 15.81
CA GLU A 318 7.22 -32.71 14.83
C GLU A 318 5.70 -32.89 14.97
N LYS A 319 5.21 -33.02 16.20
CA LYS A 319 3.78 -33.11 16.48
C LYS A 319 3.05 -31.85 16.04
N MET A 320 3.54 -30.67 16.41
CA MET A 320 2.98 -29.38 15.98
C MET A 320 2.93 -29.25 14.46
N THR A 321 4.00 -29.64 13.76
CA THR A 321 4.06 -29.61 12.30
C THR A 321 2.97 -30.50 11.69
N LYS A 322 2.81 -31.73 12.21
CA LYS A 322 1.78 -32.67 11.76
C LYS A 322 0.37 -32.17 12.04
N ASP A 323 0.13 -31.65 13.24
CA ASP A 323 -1.18 -31.17 13.67
C ASP A 323 -1.61 -29.96 12.84
N LEU A 324 -0.70 -29.00 12.60
CA LEU A 324 -0.98 -27.86 11.74
C LEU A 324 -1.22 -28.32 10.30
N LYS A 325 -0.39 -29.21 9.74
CA LYS A 325 -0.58 -29.77 8.40
C LYS A 325 -1.98 -30.36 8.21
N ASN A 326 -2.52 -31.04 9.23
CA ASN A 326 -3.86 -31.64 9.14
C ASN A 326 -4.99 -30.59 9.15
N LYS A 327 -4.75 -29.40 9.71
CA LYS A 327 -5.71 -28.29 9.75
C LYS A 327 -5.64 -27.38 8.53
N LEU A 328 -4.53 -27.43 7.79
CA LEU A 328 -4.40 -26.75 6.51
C LEU A 328 -5.24 -27.52 5.47
N GLY A 329 -6.35 -26.88 5.06
CA GLY A 329 -7.27 -27.37 4.04
C GLY A 329 -6.62 -27.63 2.69
#